data_AF-A0AA40DEX5-F1
#
_entry.id   AF-A0AA40DEX5-F1
#
_cell.length_a   1.000
_cell.length_b   1.000
_cell.length_c   1.000
_cell.angle_alpha   90.00
_cell.angle_beta   90.00
_cell.angle_gamma   90.00
#
_symmetry.space_group_name_H-M   'P 1'
#
loop_
_entity.id
_entity.type
_entity.pdbx_description
1 polymer ?
#
loop_
_entity_poly.entity_id
_entity_poly.type
_entity_poly.pdbx_seq_one_letter_code
_entity_poly.pdbx_strand_id
1 'polypeptide(L)'
;MEATLSRPAARCSCLLKTTTPSTSRVLLLPSNQQQTRQKSTRARHKASLNIPPHPSFLSNPSPSSSSQSGSTTLIFNPPSSAPSVFQTPFKFLPKTDPRRRATLAKNLFSSSVTTNFATQPVDVSSLPTIFDDRSPATTPKNHSLTKEDVEEMRRLRLADPVKNSVLSLARQFGCSVMFVMMCVQAGKEHRDKVHVEPHAAARERWGPKKREAKEERKRRMEMLLRGEI
;
A
#
# COMPACT_ATOMS: atom_id res chain seq x y z
N MET A 1 -44.32 -34.49 26.10
CA MET A 1 -44.24 -33.51 27.20
C MET A 1 -43.31 -32.41 26.72
N GLU A 2 -43.89 -31.42 26.06
CA GLU A 2 -43.22 -30.28 25.42
C GLU A 2 -43.57 -29.05 26.27
N ALA A 3 -42.56 -28.28 26.71
CA ALA A 3 -42.78 -27.05 27.49
C ALA A 3 -42.06 -25.88 26.80
N THR A 4 -42.79 -25.21 25.91
CA THR A 4 -42.45 -23.90 25.36
C THR A 4 -42.77 -22.81 26.39
N LEU A 5 -41.75 -22.16 26.95
CA LEU A 5 -41.91 -21.03 27.86
C LEU A 5 -41.85 -19.70 27.10
N SER A 6 -43.02 -19.06 27.10
CA SER A 6 -43.36 -17.78 26.50
C SER A 6 -42.66 -16.60 27.20
N ARG A 7 -42.20 -15.62 26.41
CA ARG A 7 -41.66 -14.33 26.85
C ARG A 7 -42.81 -13.34 27.11
N PRO A 8 -42.82 -12.59 28.24
CA PRO A 8 -43.67 -11.41 28.33
C PRO A 8 -42.97 -10.17 27.73
N ALA A 9 -43.73 -9.47 26.90
CA ALA A 9 -43.39 -8.20 26.26
C ALA A 9 -43.28 -7.06 27.29
N ALA A 10 -42.19 -6.29 27.21
CA ALA A 10 -42.05 -5.04 27.95
C ALA A 10 -42.96 -3.97 27.33
N ARG A 11 -43.97 -3.54 28.09
CA ARG A 11 -44.88 -2.45 27.73
C ARG A 11 -44.16 -1.11 27.83
N CYS A 12 -44.18 -0.33 26.75
CA CYS A 12 -43.88 1.09 26.75
C CYS A 12 -45.01 1.85 27.43
N SER A 13 -44.74 2.45 28.59
CA SER A 13 -45.64 3.39 29.26
C SER A 13 -45.19 4.81 28.90
N CYS A 14 -45.83 5.41 27.91
CA CYS A 14 -45.87 6.85 27.73
C CYS A 14 -47.07 7.39 28.52
N LEU A 15 -46.82 8.11 29.61
CA LEU A 15 -47.86 8.88 30.29
C LEU A 15 -47.36 10.29 30.63
N LEU A 16 -48.30 11.21 30.49
CA LEU A 16 -48.17 12.63 30.25
C LEU A 16 -47.68 13.42 31.47
N LYS A 17 -47.17 14.62 31.16
CA LYS A 17 -46.92 15.72 32.08
C LYS A 17 -48.23 16.19 32.73
N THR A 18 -48.27 16.25 34.06
CA THR A 18 -49.06 17.23 34.81
C THR A 18 -48.27 17.72 36.03
N THR A 19 -48.36 19.03 36.22
CA THR A 19 -47.67 19.89 37.18
C THR A 19 -48.21 19.76 38.61
N THR A 20 -47.34 19.75 39.63
CA THR A 20 -47.30 20.67 40.80
C THR A 20 -46.40 20.09 41.91
N PRO A 21 -45.80 20.94 42.78
CA PRO A 21 -44.67 20.58 43.60
C PRO A 21 -45.09 20.11 44.99
N SER A 22 -44.51 19.01 45.48
CA SER A 22 -44.55 18.69 46.92
C SER A 22 -43.17 18.27 47.40
N THR A 23 -42.65 19.11 48.28
CA THR A 23 -41.35 19.02 48.93
C THR A 23 -41.33 17.81 49.85
N SER A 24 -40.45 16.85 49.59
CA SER A 24 -40.05 15.86 50.59
C SER A 24 -38.55 15.62 50.45
N ARG A 25 -37.79 16.29 51.32
CA ARG A 25 -36.34 16.12 51.46
C ARG A 25 -36.08 14.73 52.02
N VAL A 26 -35.70 13.78 51.16
CA VAL A 26 -35.14 12.51 51.60
C VAL A 26 -33.63 12.70 51.79
N LEU A 27 -33.20 12.61 53.06
CA LEU A 27 -31.80 12.61 53.46
C LEU A 27 -31.15 11.30 52.99
N LEU A 28 -30.28 11.38 51.98
CA LEU A 28 -29.47 10.25 51.51
C LEU A 28 -28.15 10.21 52.29
N LEU A 29 -27.98 9.19 53.13
CA LEU A 29 -26.71 8.81 53.76
C LEU A 29 -25.67 8.46 52.66
N PRO A 30 -24.39 8.82 52.84
CA PRO A 30 -23.34 8.45 51.89
C PRO A 30 -22.98 6.98 52.07
N SER A 31 -23.62 6.09 51.30
CA SER A 31 -23.11 4.74 51.11
C SER A 31 -21.78 4.85 50.36
N ASN A 32 -20.69 4.60 51.07
CA ASN A 32 -19.34 4.46 50.52
C ASN A 32 -19.22 3.12 49.78
N GLN A 33 -20.08 2.90 48.78
CA GLN A 33 -19.82 1.91 47.75
C GLN A 33 -18.76 2.51 46.84
N GLN A 34 -17.53 2.01 46.95
CA GLN A 34 -16.53 2.18 45.90
C GLN A 34 -17.16 1.65 44.60
N GLN A 35 -17.71 2.58 43.81
CA GLN A 35 -18.23 2.29 42.48
C GLN A 35 -17.05 1.89 41.61
N THR A 36 -16.72 0.60 41.61
CA THR A 36 -15.80 0.03 40.64
C THR A 36 -16.34 0.41 39.26
N ARG A 37 -15.53 1.10 38.46
CA ARG A 37 -15.95 1.61 37.15
C ARG A 37 -16.14 0.44 36.18
N GLN A 38 -17.31 -0.17 36.20
CA GLN A 38 -17.67 -1.26 35.29
C GLN A 38 -17.84 -0.72 33.85
N LYS A 39 -17.23 -1.39 32.86
CA LYS A 39 -17.33 -1.07 31.42
C LYS A 39 -18.57 -1.69 30.74
N SER A 40 -19.55 -2.16 31.52
CA SER A 40 -20.67 -2.98 31.04
C SER A 40 -21.60 -2.29 30.05
N THR A 41 -21.60 -0.96 29.98
CA THR A 41 -22.49 -0.21 29.08
C THR A 41 -21.76 0.28 27.83
N ARG A 42 -22.45 0.22 26.68
CA ARG A 42 -21.95 0.71 25.38
C ARG A 42 -21.43 2.16 25.44
N ALA A 43 -22.10 3.04 26.20
CA ALA A 43 -21.71 4.43 26.34
C ALA A 43 -20.32 4.58 27.00
N ARG A 44 -20.06 3.79 28.05
CA ARG A 44 -18.76 3.78 28.74
C ARG A 44 -17.67 3.22 27.84
N HIS A 45 -17.97 2.13 27.12
CA HIS A 45 -17.04 1.55 26.16
C HIS A 45 -16.67 2.54 25.04
N LYS A 46 -17.66 3.24 24.46
CA LYS A 46 -17.44 4.29 23.44
C LYS A 46 -16.58 5.44 23.97
N ALA A 47 -16.84 5.92 25.18
CA ALA A 47 -16.05 6.99 25.79
C ALA A 47 -14.59 6.56 26.04
N SER A 48 -14.37 5.30 26.45
CA SER A 48 -13.02 4.78 26.69
C SER A 48 -12.21 4.52 25.41
N LEU A 49 -12.88 4.31 24.27
CA LEU A 49 -12.25 4.12 22.96
C LEU A 49 -12.30 5.39 22.09
N ASN A 50 -12.58 6.54 22.69
CA ASN A 50 -12.68 7.79 21.94
C ASN A 50 -11.29 8.23 21.47
N ILE A 51 -11.14 8.45 20.17
CA ILE A 51 -9.93 9.00 19.55
C ILE A 51 -10.26 10.44 19.14
N PRO A 52 -9.50 11.44 19.61
CA PRO A 52 -9.74 12.83 19.23
C PRO A 52 -9.48 13.04 17.72
N PRO A 53 -10.16 14.02 17.09
CA PRO A 53 -9.89 14.36 15.70
C PRO A 53 -8.49 14.98 15.52
N HIS A 54 -8.03 15.07 14.27
CA HIS A 54 -6.76 15.71 13.93
C HIS A 54 -6.75 17.19 14.37
N PRO A 55 -5.63 17.75 14.87
CA PRO A 55 -5.55 19.11 15.41
C PRO A 55 -5.96 20.21 14.43
N SER A 56 -5.85 19.99 13.12
CA SER A 56 -6.34 20.93 12.09
C SER A 56 -7.83 21.23 12.17
N PHE A 57 -8.62 20.35 12.81
CA PHE A 57 -10.06 20.56 13.05
C PHE A 57 -10.34 21.22 14.40
N LEU A 58 -9.33 21.36 15.27
CA LEU A 58 -9.44 21.97 16.60
C LEU A 58 -9.04 23.45 16.58
N SER A 59 -8.29 23.89 15.57
CA SER A 59 -7.95 25.30 15.35
C SER A 59 -9.19 26.07 14.90
N ASN A 60 -9.98 26.55 15.86
CA ASN A 60 -10.95 27.59 15.59
C ASN A 60 -10.17 28.89 15.36
N PRO A 61 -10.28 29.57 14.21
CA PRO A 61 -9.63 30.87 14.03
C PRO A 61 -10.12 31.78 15.16
N SER A 62 -9.19 32.28 15.98
CA SER A 62 -9.47 33.10 17.15
C SER A 62 -10.33 34.31 16.77
N PRO A 63 -11.35 34.69 17.57
CA PRO A 63 -12.19 35.86 17.33
C PRO A 63 -11.42 37.20 17.40
N SER A 64 -10.11 37.19 17.68
CA SER A 64 -9.24 38.38 17.71
C SER A 64 -8.91 38.95 16.31
N SER A 65 -9.32 38.30 15.23
CA SER A 65 -9.40 38.89 13.89
C SER A 65 -10.83 39.35 13.61
N SER A 66 -11.31 40.24 14.49
CA SER A 66 -12.64 40.83 14.49
C SER A 66 -12.80 41.89 13.38
N SER A 67 -12.98 41.45 12.14
CA SER A 67 -13.61 42.31 11.13
C SER A 67 -14.49 41.59 10.11
N GLN A 68 -14.68 40.27 10.19
CA GLN A 68 -15.70 39.56 9.40
C GLN A 68 -16.33 38.44 10.23
N SER A 69 -17.38 38.77 10.97
CA SER A 69 -18.32 37.78 11.50
C SER A 69 -18.90 36.97 10.34
N GLY A 70 -18.36 35.76 10.10
CA GLY A 70 -18.87 34.84 9.08
C GLY A 70 -17.95 34.54 7.89
N SER A 71 -16.65 34.88 7.93
CA SER A 71 -15.75 34.50 6.84
C SER A 71 -15.45 32.99 6.86
N THR A 72 -15.96 32.27 5.86
CA THR A 72 -15.64 30.87 5.64
C THR A 72 -14.24 30.76 5.03
N THR A 73 -13.31 30.09 5.71
CA THR A 73 -11.92 29.94 5.26
C THR A 73 -11.68 28.50 4.80
N LEU A 74 -11.05 28.34 3.62
CA LEU A 74 -10.63 27.03 3.11
C LEU A 74 -9.26 26.67 3.69
N ILE A 75 -9.18 25.59 4.47
CA ILE A 75 -7.95 25.09 5.09
C ILE A 75 -7.36 23.97 4.24
N PHE A 76 -6.06 24.06 3.91
CA PHE A 76 -5.34 22.98 3.24
C PHE A 76 -4.84 21.95 4.27
N ASN A 77 -5.44 20.76 4.29
CA ASN A 77 -5.11 19.68 5.21
C ASN A 77 -4.76 18.39 4.43
N PRO A 78 -3.52 18.24 3.92
CA PRO A 78 -3.11 17.03 3.23
C PRO A 78 -3.09 15.85 4.22
N PRO A 79 -3.84 14.77 3.97
CA PRO A 79 -3.89 13.64 4.88
C PRO A 79 -2.59 12.82 4.83
N SER A 80 -2.15 12.31 5.98
CA SER A 80 -1.01 11.39 6.11
C SER A 80 -1.41 9.96 5.72
N SER A 81 -1.99 9.80 4.53
CA SER A 81 -2.45 8.52 3.99
C SER A 81 -1.93 8.31 2.57
N ALA A 82 -1.84 7.05 2.14
CA ALA A 82 -1.50 6.76 0.75
C ALA A 82 -2.55 7.37 -0.20
N PRO A 83 -2.14 7.98 -1.32
CA PRO A 83 -3.06 8.53 -2.30
C PRO A 83 -3.83 7.41 -3.01
N SER A 84 -5.05 7.70 -3.45
CA SER A 84 -5.84 6.77 -4.27
C SER A 84 -5.38 6.81 -5.73
N VAL A 85 -5.73 5.76 -6.50
CA VAL A 85 -5.43 5.67 -7.94
C VAL A 85 -6.05 6.85 -8.73
N PHE A 86 -7.14 7.42 -8.25
CA PHE A 86 -7.82 8.56 -8.86
C PHE A 86 -7.08 9.89 -8.66
N GLN A 87 -6.12 9.95 -7.72
CA GLN A 87 -5.20 11.08 -7.60
C GLN A 87 -4.08 10.94 -8.64
N THR A 88 -4.44 11.13 -9.91
CA THR A 88 -3.54 10.93 -11.05
C THR A 88 -2.34 11.90 -11.00
N PRO A 89 -1.10 11.42 -11.06
CA PRO A 89 0.08 12.29 -11.09
C PRO A 89 0.14 13.08 -12.40
N PHE A 90 0.75 14.27 -12.37
CA PHE A 90 0.81 15.21 -13.50
C PHE A 90 1.43 14.61 -14.77
N LYS A 91 2.26 13.57 -14.65
CA LYS A 91 2.91 12.86 -15.76
C LYS A 91 1.90 12.08 -16.62
N PHE A 92 0.78 11.63 -16.03
CA PHE A 92 -0.24 10.84 -16.71
C PHE A 92 -1.43 11.68 -17.19
N LEU A 93 -1.49 12.97 -16.85
CA LEU A 93 -2.50 13.87 -17.39
C LEU A 93 -2.14 14.31 -18.83
N PRO A 94 -3.13 14.37 -19.75
CA PRO A 94 -2.95 14.97 -21.06
C PRO A 94 -2.39 16.40 -20.96
N LYS A 95 -1.60 16.82 -21.96
CA LYS A 95 -1.00 18.17 -21.97
C LYS A 95 -2.04 19.29 -21.96
N THR A 96 -3.22 19.03 -22.51
CA THR A 96 -4.36 19.96 -22.59
C THR A 96 -5.16 20.08 -21.30
N ASP A 97 -4.98 19.17 -20.33
CA ASP A 97 -5.76 19.16 -19.09
C ASP A 97 -5.32 20.34 -18.17
N PRO A 98 -6.22 21.28 -17.83
CA PRO A 98 -5.88 22.42 -16.98
C PRO A 98 -5.43 22.00 -15.58
N ARG A 99 -5.86 20.82 -15.09
CA ARG A 99 -5.46 20.28 -13.78
C ARG A 99 -3.96 20.00 -13.73
N ARG A 100 -3.30 19.76 -14.86
CA ARG A 100 -1.85 19.58 -14.93
C ARG A 100 -1.10 20.79 -14.36
N ARG A 101 -1.60 22.01 -14.56
CA ARG A 101 -1.05 23.25 -13.99
C ARG A 101 -1.34 23.36 -12.50
N ALA A 102 -2.57 23.05 -12.08
CA ALA A 102 -2.99 23.12 -10.68
C ALA A 102 -2.27 22.09 -9.79
N THR A 103 -2.00 20.87 -10.28
CA THR A 103 -1.23 19.85 -9.56
C THR A 103 0.24 20.22 -9.44
N LEU A 104 0.84 20.80 -10.49
CA LEU A 104 2.21 21.34 -10.40
C LEU A 104 2.30 22.43 -9.33
N ALA A 105 1.35 23.37 -9.36
CA ALA A 105 1.19 24.35 -8.29
C ALA A 105 1.13 23.67 -6.90
N LYS A 106 0.23 22.70 -6.69
CA LYS A 106 0.09 22.00 -5.41
C LYS A 106 1.37 21.30 -4.92
N ASN A 107 2.11 20.64 -5.82
CA ASN A 107 3.37 19.96 -5.48
C ASN A 107 4.50 20.94 -5.17
N LEU A 108 4.51 22.10 -5.85
CA LEU A 108 5.50 23.16 -5.65
C LEU A 108 5.19 24.00 -4.40
N PHE A 109 3.91 24.24 -4.08
CA PHE A 109 3.47 25.05 -2.94
C PHE A 109 3.42 24.29 -1.60
N SER A 110 3.70 22.98 -1.57
CA SER A 110 3.93 22.26 -0.31
C SER A 110 5.25 22.68 0.37
N SER A 111 6.12 23.37 -0.36
CA SER A 111 7.30 24.05 0.17
C SER A 111 7.07 25.56 -0.04
N SER A 112 7.02 26.29 1.08
CA SER A 112 6.82 27.75 1.14
C SER A 112 7.56 28.53 0.05
N VAL A 113 6.87 29.53 -0.52
CA VAL A 113 7.33 30.81 -1.10
C VAL A 113 8.72 30.81 -1.78
N THR A 114 8.72 31.19 -3.06
CA THR A 114 9.88 31.38 -3.95
C THR A 114 10.64 30.11 -4.34
N THR A 115 10.15 29.42 -5.37
CA THR A 115 11.07 28.72 -6.28
C THR A 115 10.67 29.05 -7.72
N ASN A 116 11.59 29.78 -8.38
CA ASN A 116 11.70 29.81 -9.83
C ASN A 116 11.56 28.38 -10.36
N PHE A 117 11.06 28.20 -11.58
CA PHE A 117 11.19 26.95 -12.30
C PHE A 117 12.68 26.60 -12.36
N ALA A 118 13.14 25.86 -11.36
CA ALA A 118 14.48 25.34 -11.33
C ALA A 118 14.46 24.23 -12.36
N THR A 119 14.90 24.58 -13.56
CA THR A 119 15.53 23.71 -14.56
C THR A 119 16.78 23.04 -13.99
N GLN A 120 16.85 22.83 -12.67
CA GLN A 120 17.93 22.14 -12.02
C GLN A 120 17.57 20.67 -11.99
N PRO A 121 18.43 19.80 -12.54
CA PRO A 121 18.20 18.37 -12.46
C PRO A 121 18.08 18.01 -10.98
N VAL A 122 16.95 17.39 -10.61
CA VAL A 122 16.85 16.72 -9.30
C VAL A 122 18.03 15.77 -9.26
N ASP A 123 18.89 15.94 -8.27
CA ASP A 123 20.04 15.06 -8.08
C ASP A 123 19.49 13.67 -7.76
N VAL A 124 19.44 12.82 -8.79
CA VAL A 124 18.91 11.46 -8.71
C VAL A 124 19.68 10.61 -7.68
N SER A 125 20.89 11.03 -7.29
CA SER A 125 21.67 10.39 -6.23
C SER A 125 21.10 10.62 -4.82
N SER A 126 20.31 11.68 -4.63
CA SER A 126 19.65 11.98 -3.35
C SER A 126 18.33 11.21 -3.14
N LEU A 127 17.84 10.52 -4.17
CA LEU A 127 16.63 9.72 -4.08
C LEU A 127 16.92 8.36 -3.42
N PRO A 128 16.03 7.88 -2.53
CA PRO A 128 16.20 6.56 -1.94
C PRO A 128 16.11 5.48 -3.03
N THR A 129 17.17 4.70 -3.20
CA THR A 129 17.19 3.59 -4.16
C THR A 129 16.58 2.35 -3.51
N ILE A 130 15.59 1.74 -4.18
CA ILE A 130 14.85 0.57 -3.67
C ILE A 130 15.51 -0.74 -4.16
N PHE A 131 16.14 -0.71 -5.34
CA PHE A 131 16.81 -1.87 -5.94
C PHE A 131 18.06 -1.43 -6.72
N ASP A 132 19.22 -1.47 -6.07
CA ASP A 132 20.48 -0.97 -6.63
C ASP A 132 20.86 -1.69 -7.94
N ASP A 133 20.70 -3.01 -8.00
CA ASP A 133 21.14 -3.84 -9.13
C ASP A 133 20.27 -3.71 -10.39
N ARG A 134 19.11 -3.07 -10.30
CA ARG A 134 18.13 -2.97 -11.40
C ARG A 134 17.92 -1.54 -11.88
N SER A 135 18.55 -0.57 -11.23
CA SER A 135 18.50 0.81 -11.69
C SER A 135 19.33 0.94 -12.97
N PRO A 136 18.76 1.50 -14.05
CA PRO A 136 19.53 1.82 -15.25
C PRO A 136 20.60 2.90 -14.99
N ALA A 137 20.52 3.60 -13.85
CA ALA A 137 21.57 4.51 -13.41
C ALA A 137 22.81 3.78 -12.87
N THR A 138 22.61 2.62 -12.21
CA THR A 138 23.70 1.80 -11.65
C THR A 138 24.25 0.82 -12.69
N THR A 139 23.41 0.31 -13.59
CA THR A 139 23.81 -0.61 -14.66
C THR A 139 23.36 -0.08 -16.04
N PRO A 140 24.23 0.64 -16.78
CA PRO A 140 23.87 1.14 -18.10
C PRO A 140 23.62 -0.01 -19.08
N LYS A 141 22.74 0.23 -20.06
CA LYS A 141 22.45 -0.75 -21.11
C LYS A 141 23.64 -0.85 -22.07
N ASN A 142 24.24 -2.04 -22.16
CA ASN A 142 25.30 -2.31 -23.12
C ASN A 142 24.71 -2.69 -24.48
N HIS A 143 25.05 -1.93 -25.52
CA HIS A 143 24.65 -2.16 -26.92
C HIS A 143 25.85 -2.53 -27.80
N SER A 144 26.87 -3.16 -27.23
CA SER A 144 28.14 -3.46 -27.90
C SER A 144 28.09 -4.64 -28.87
N LEU A 145 27.05 -5.47 -28.82
CA LEU A 145 26.98 -6.72 -29.58
C LEU A 145 26.48 -6.52 -31.00
N THR A 146 27.18 -7.19 -31.92
CA THR A 146 26.85 -7.25 -33.35
C THR A 146 25.97 -8.45 -33.67
N LYS A 147 25.51 -8.56 -34.92
CA LYS A 147 24.67 -9.69 -35.34
C LYS A 147 25.49 -10.98 -35.40
N GLU A 148 26.75 -10.85 -35.80
CA GLU A 148 27.76 -11.90 -35.91
C GLU A 148 28.00 -12.55 -34.54
N ASP A 149 28.17 -11.74 -33.50
CA ASP A 149 28.31 -12.22 -32.11
C ASP A 149 27.10 -13.05 -31.66
N VAL A 150 25.89 -12.64 -32.07
CA VAL A 150 24.65 -13.36 -31.75
C VAL A 150 24.58 -14.70 -32.48
N GLU A 151 25.02 -14.76 -33.73
CA GLU A 151 25.10 -16.01 -34.49
C GLU A 151 26.16 -16.96 -33.90
N GLU A 152 27.30 -16.43 -33.45
CA GLU A 152 28.32 -17.20 -32.74
C GLU A 152 27.79 -17.76 -31.41
N MET A 153 27.12 -16.94 -30.59
CA MET A 153 26.49 -17.40 -29.35
C MET A 153 25.50 -18.55 -29.60
N ARG A 154 24.70 -18.48 -30.68
CA ARG A 154 23.79 -19.56 -31.06
C ARG A 154 24.55 -20.82 -31.45
N ARG A 155 25.58 -20.69 -32.28
CA ARG A 155 26.43 -21.81 -32.69
C ARG A 155 27.07 -22.51 -31.50
N LEU A 156 27.66 -21.74 -30.57
CA LEU A 156 28.32 -22.26 -29.38
C LEU A 156 27.35 -22.99 -28.45
N ARG A 157 26.14 -22.47 -28.25
CA ARG A 157 25.12 -23.12 -27.41
C ARG A 157 24.56 -24.39 -28.04
N LEU A 158 24.36 -24.40 -29.36
CA LEU A 158 23.89 -25.58 -30.09
C LEU A 158 24.94 -26.69 -30.08
N ALA A 159 26.23 -26.35 -30.19
CA ALA A 159 27.32 -27.31 -30.12
C ALA A 159 27.38 -28.01 -28.75
N ASP A 160 27.58 -27.24 -27.67
CA ASP A 160 27.76 -27.80 -26.33
C ASP A 160 27.06 -26.97 -25.24
N PRO A 161 25.79 -27.28 -24.91
CA PRO A 161 25.05 -26.50 -23.93
C PRO A 161 25.51 -26.76 -22.48
N VAL A 162 26.34 -27.76 -22.20
CA VAL A 162 26.87 -27.95 -20.84
C VAL A 162 28.04 -27.00 -20.59
N LYS A 163 28.99 -26.93 -21.53
CA LYS A 163 30.17 -26.07 -21.45
C LYS A 163 29.82 -24.60 -21.70
N ASN A 164 29.04 -24.33 -22.74
CA ASN A 164 28.63 -22.98 -23.12
C ASN A 164 27.32 -22.62 -22.44
N SER A 165 27.32 -22.55 -21.11
CA SER A 165 26.17 -22.13 -20.32
C SER A 165 25.83 -20.65 -20.57
N VAL A 166 24.59 -20.25 -20.29
CA VAL A 166 24.13 -18.86 -20.46
C VAL A 166 25.02 -17.89 -19.67
N LEU A 167 25.46 -18.28 -18.46
CA LEU A 167 26.38 -17.48 -17.65
C LEU A 167 27.77 -17.38 -18.26
N SER A 168 28.26 -18.44 -18.89
CA SER A 168 29.56 -18.44 -19.58
C SER A 168 29.54 -17.50 -20.78
N LEU A 169 28.51 -17.62 -21.63
CA LEU A 169 28.33 -16.76 -22.81
C LEU A 169 28.14 -15.30 -22.41
N ALA A 170 27.34 -15.03 -21.37
CA ALA A 170 27.16 -13.67 -20.86
C ALA A 170 28.49 -13.02 -20.43
N ARG A 171 29.39 -13.79 -19.80
CA ARG A 171 30.72 -13.32 -19.41
C ARG A 171 31.65 -13.14 -20.61
N GLN A 172 31.64 -14.09 -21.55
CA GLN A 172 32.48 -14.05 -22.74
C GLN A 172 32.16 -12.85 -23.63
N PHE A 173 30.87 -12.57 -23.83
CA PHE A 173 30.38 -11.47 -24.68
C PHE A 173 30.08 -10.18 -23.89
N GLY A 174 30.36 -10.13 -22.57
CA GLY A 174 30.18 -8.94 -21.75
C GLY A 174 28.73 -8.42 -21.70
N CYS A 175 27.74 -9.30 -21.75
CA CYS A 175 26.32 -8.95 -21.85
C CYS A 175 25.46 -9.53 -20.72
N SER A 176 24.20 -9.10 -20.63
CA SER A 176 23.27 -9.59 -19.59
C SER A 176 22.87 -11.04 -19.84
N VAL A 177 22.80 -11.83 -18.77
CA VAL A 177 22.30 -13.22 -18.79
C VAL A 177 20.91 -13.31 -19.44
N MET A 178 20.05 -12.33 -19.15
CA MET A 178 18.70 -12.27 -19.73
C MET A 178 18.74 -12.09 -21.25
N PHE A 179 19.67 -11.28 -21.75
CA PHE A 179 19.84 -11.06 -23.19
C PHE A 179 20.25 -12.38 -23.89
N VAL A 180 21.21 -13.10 -23.33
CA VAL A 180 21.62 -14.42 -23.85
C VAL A 180 20.44 -15.41 -23.87
N MET A 181 19.63 -15.45 -22.81
CA MET A 181 18.42 -16.32 -22.78
C MET A 181 17.38 -15.96 -23.83
N MET A 182 17.28 -14.68 -24.21
CA MET A 182 16.38 -14.24 -25.29
C MET A 182 16.90 -14.66 -26.66
N CYS A 183 18.20 -14.48 -26.91
CA CYS A 183 18.80 -14.70 -28.22
C CYS A 183 19.05 -16.17 -28.53
N VAL A 184 19.29 -16.99 -27.50
CA VAL A 184 19.77 -18.37 -27.67
C VAL A 184 18.94 -19.34 -26.85
N GLN A 185 18.45 -20.38 -27.52
CA GLN A 185 17.77 -21.50 -26.88
C GLN A 185 18.66 -22.75 -26.93
N ALA A 186 18.64 -23.54 -25.85
CA ALA A 186 19.26 -24.86 -25.85
C ALA A 186 18.32 -25.89 -26.49
N GLY A 187 18.88 -27.00 -26.98
CA GLY A 187 18.09 -28.13 -27.46
C GLY A 187 17.11 -28.64 -26.40
N LYS A 188 15.95 -29.16 -26.84
CA LYS A 188 14.86 -29.62 -25.97
C LYS A 188 15.35 -30.62 -24.91
N GLU A 189 16.16 -31.59 -25.31
CA GLU A 189 16.69 -32.61 -24.41
C GLU A 189 17.51 -32.04 -23.26
N HIS A 190 18.38 -31.07 -23.53
CA HIS A 190 19.17 -30.42 -22.49
C HIS A 190 18.28 -29.61 -21.55
N ARG A 191 17.28 -28.91 -22.09
CA ARG A 191 16.33 -28.13 -21.30
C ARG A 191 15.51 -29.02 -20.36
N ASP A 192 15.06 -30.16 -20.84
CA ASP A 192 14.30 -31.12 -20.06
C ASP A 192 15.17 -31.70 -18.92
N LYS A 193 16.40 -32.15 -19.25
CA LYS A 193 17.38 -32.68 -18.28
C LYS A 193 17.80 -31.69 -17.19
N VAL A 194 17.97 -30.41 -17.52
CA VAL A 194 18.50 -29.40 -16.58
C VAL A 194 17.39 -28.69 -15.79
N HIS A 195 16.23 -28.45 -16.41
CA HIS A 195 15.17 -27.65 -15.78
C HIS A 195 13.94 -28.47 -15.41
N VAL A 196 13.45 -29.33 -16.29
CA VAL A 196 12.17 -30.02 -16.09
C VAL A 196 12.33 -31.13 -15.06
N GLU A 197 13.23 -32.09 -15.32
CA GLU A 197 13.44 -33.26 -14.47
C GLU A 197 13.86 -32.87 -13.04
N PRO A 198 14.89 -32.02 -12.82
CA PRO A 198 15.33 -31.71 -11.47
C PRO A 198 14.30 -30.87 -10.71
N HIS A 199 13.54 -30.02 -11.40
CA HIS A 199 12.48 -29.24 -10.76
C HIS A 199 11.28 -30.12 -10.39
N ALA A 200 10.94 -31.13 -11.19
CA ALA A 200 9.93 -32.12 -10.84
C ALA A 200 10.36 -32.96 -9.62
N ALA A 201 11.56 -33.55 -9.67
CA ALA A 201 12.12 -34.32 -8.56
C ALA A 201 12.25 -33.49 -7.26
N ALA A 202 12.62 -32.21 -7.37
CA ALA A 202 12.67 -31.31 -6.22
C ALA A 202 11.28 -31.03 -5.63
N ARG A 203 10.24 -30.91 -6.47
CA ARG A 203 8.84 -30.71 -6.03
C ARG A 203 8.30 -31.95 -5.33
N GLU A 204 8.59 -33.14 -5.85
CA GLU A 204 8.20 -34.42 -5.22
C GLU A 204 8.82 -34.59 -3.83
N ARG A 205 10.05 -34.11 -3.64
CA ARG A 205 10.73 -34.14 -2.34
C ARG A 205 10.12 -33.18 -1.31
N TRP A 206 9.24 -32.25 -1.70
CA TRP A 206 8.68 -31.31 -0.73
C TRP A 206 7.66 -32.00 0.17
N GLY A 207 7.91 -31.93 1.48
CA GLY A 207 6.91 -32.29 2.49
C GLY A 207 5.66 -31.39 2.43
N PRO A 208 4.55 -31.81 3.07
CA PRO A 208 3.25 -31.16 2.95
C PRO A 208 3.27 -29.66 3.26
N LYS A 209 3.90 -29.26 4.38
CA LYS A 209 4.02 -27.85 4.81
C LYS A 209 4.73 -26.97 3.78
N LYS A 210 5.79 -27.49 3.14
CA LYS A 210 6.56 -26.73 2.15
C LYS A 210 5.78 -26.56 0.86
N ARG A 211 5.04 -27.59 0.44
CA ARG A 211 4.17 -27.54 -0.73
C ARG A 211 3.07 -26.49 -0.55
N GLU A 212 2.35 -26.53 0.56
CA GLU A 212 1.30 -25.57 0.90
C GLU A 212 1.83 -24.12 0.92
N ALA A 213 2.97 -23.88 1.58
CA ALA A 213 3.58 -22.54 1.60
C ALA A 213 4.00 -22.02 0.21
N LYS A 214 4.39 -22.92 -0.71
CA LYS A 214 4.72 -22.56 -2.10
C LYS A 214 3.48 -22.25 -2.92
N GLU A 215 2.41 -23.00 -2.73
CA GLU A 215 1.10 -22.75 -3.34
C GLU A 215 0.53 -21.42 -2.84
N GLU A 216 0.59 -21.16 -1.55
CA GLU A 216 0.16 -19.87 -0.97
C GLU A 216 0.99 -18.70 -1.52
N ARG A 217 2.32 -18.84 -1.63
CA ARG A 217 3.16 -17.81 -2.25
C ARG A 217 2.75 -17.54 -3.70
N LYS A 218 2.41 -18.58 -4.47
CA LYS A 218 1.91 -18.43 -5.84
C LYS A 218 0.58 -17.69 -5.83
N ARG A 219 -0.34 -18.09 -4.96
CA ARG A 219 -1.66 -17.45 -4.80
C ARG A 219 -1.51 -15.98 -4.43
N ARG A 220 -0.64 -15.63 -3.49
CA ARG A 220 -0.35 -14.23 -3.12
C ARG A 220 0.20 -13.43 -4.30
N MET A 221 1.09 -14.02 -5.10
CA MET A 221 1.57 -13.34 -6.33
C MET A 221 0.42 -13.10 -7.32
N GLU A 222 -0.48 -14.05 -7.49
CA GLU A 222 -1.67 -13.88 -8.34
C GLU A 222 -2.62 -12.81 -7.80
N MET A 223 -2.87 -12.80 -6.48
CA MET A 223 -3.69 -11.80 -5.79
C MET A 223 -3.10 -10.39 -5.94
N LEU A 224 -1.78 -10.25 -5.80
CA LEU A 224 -1.07 -8.98 -6.00
C LEU A 224 -1.27 -8.45 -7.42
N LEU A 225 -1.15 -9.31 -8.44
CA LEU A 225 -1.36 -8.91 -9.84
C LEU A 225 -2.81 -8.53 -10.15
N ARG A 226 -3.78 -9.06 -9.40
CA ARG A 226 -5.20 -8.67 -9.47
C ARG A 226 -5.54 -7.44 -8.62
N GLY A 227 -4.63 -6.99 -7.74
CA GLY A 227 -4.85 -5.88 -6.82
C GLY A 227 -5.69 -6.24 -5.59
N GLU A 228 -5.72 -7.51 -5.19
CA GLU A 228 -6.44 -7.97 -3.99
C GLU A 228 -5.60 -7.80 -2.70
N ILE A 229 -4.28 -7.69 -2.82
CA ILE A 229 -3.30 -7.44 -1.74
C ILE A 229 -2.20 -6.47 -2.19
#